data_AF-D1A747-F1
#
_entry.id   AF-D1A747-F1
#
_cell.length_a   1.000
_cell.length_b   1.000
_cell.length_c   1.000
_cell.angle_alpha   90.00
_cell.angle_beta   90.00
_cell.angle_gamma   90.00
#
_symmetry.space_group_name_H-M   'P 1'
#
loop_
_entity.id
_entity.type
_entity.pdbx_description
1 polymer ?
#
loop_
_entity_poly.entity_id
_entity_poly.type
_entity_poly.pdbx_seq_one_letter_code
_entity_poly.pdbx_strand_id
1 'polypeptide(L)'
;MTTVVLILLCLAIAGRELYLAFDRKRTPEEQITAAELAALQARLSELESELQAASATGPPPAPALQAAKPDDAAESASRAALQNRLDDIEPRLTRQEEGLRVADTRIRSLIEQINDRVLPEINERLAEQRDTTDRLAAEVARLRRQMRRRLEEAARASLGGDPVDVVRGLLGGKVPASARVALTEAYERCAAAHGLQVELADSSGDKTPWHTRYYLSGTSPRELERDFLKAMGALRGGAGPDRLGELQPLLSELCRLEEGLVQIGPLLIVRASGTLLCGVRPLVESLHRDPSSAAVKDLQTLAGRLLELPATRRCDLSSWRPETLSA
;
A
#
# COMPACT_ATOMS: atom_id res chain seq x y z
N MET A 1 -31.99 -29.61 13.90
CA MET A 1 -32.95 -28.50 13.67
C MET A 1 -32.47 -27.17 14.28
N THR A 2 -31.92 -27.16 15.50
CA THR A 2 -31.42 -25.93 16.18
C THR A 2 -30.28 -25.20 15.46
N THR A 3 -29.34 -25.92 14.84
CA THR A 3 -28.21 -25.32 14.09
C THR A 3 -28.64 -24.64 12.80
N VAL A 4 -29.61 -25.20 12.08
CA VAL A 4 -30.15 -24.62 10.84
C VAL A 4 -30.91 -23.32 11.14
N VAL A 5 -31.66 -23.28 12.23
CA VAL A 5 -32.37 -22.08 12.69
C VAL A 5 -31.37 -20.97 13.07
N LEU A 6 -30.27 -21.32 13.75
CA LEU A 6 -29.19 -20.38 14.08
C LEU A 6 -28.50 -19.79 12.84
N ILE A 7 -28.21 -20.63 11.83
CA ILE A 7 -27.58 -20.19 10.58
C ILE A 7 -28.51 -19.23 9.83
N LEU A 8 -29.81 -19.55 9.72
CA LEU A 8 -30.79 -18.68 9.07
C LEU A 8 -30.99 -17.35 9.82
N LEU A 9 -30.96 -17.37 11.15
CA LEU A 9 -31.05 -16.17 11.97
C LEU A 9 -29.80 -15.28 11.79
N CYS A 10 -28.60 -15.87 11.77
CA CYS A 10 -27.36 -15.14 11.51
C CYS A 10 -27.33 -14.54 10.10
N LEU A 11 -27.82 -15.25 9.09
CA LEU A 11 -27.92 -14.72 7.72
C LEU A 11 -28.94 -13.58 7.61
N ALA A 12 -30.08 -13.68 8.31
CA ALA A 12 -31.10 -12.63 8.32
C ALA A 12 -30.60 -11.36 9.03
N ILE A 13 -29.86 -11.51 10.13
CA ILE A 13 -29.26 -10.39 10.87
C ILE A 13 -28.13 -9.76 10.05
N ALA A 14 -27.22 -10.56 9.48
CA ALA A 14 -26.15 -10.07 8.62
C ALA A 14 -26.70 -9.37 7.37
N GLY A 15 -27.75 -9.91 6.74
CA GLY A 15 -28.41 -9.29 5.59
C GLY A 15 -29.08 -7.96 5.93
N ARG A 16 -29.71 -7.85 7.10
CA ARG A 16 -30.33 -6.61 7.59
C ARG A 16 -29.30 -5.52 7.91
N GLU A 17 -28.18 -5.88 8.53
CA GLU A 17 -27.08 -4.93 8.81
C GLU A 17 -26.40 -4.48 7.51
N LEU A 18 -26.23 -5.38 6.53
CA LEU A 18 -25.70 -5.02 5.21
C LEU A 18 -26.66 -4.08 4.47
N TYR A 19 -27.96 -4.35 4.53
CA TYR A 19 -28.99 -3.51 3.90
C TYR A 19 -28.99 -2.09 4.50
N LEU A 20 -28.90 -1.96 5.83
CA LEU A 20 -28.82 -0.66 6.50
C LEU A 20 -27.48 0.06 6.28
N ALA A 21 -26.37 -0.67 6.13
CA ALA A 21 -25.06 -0.11 5.80
C ALA A 21 -25.01 0.41 4.35
N PHE A 22 -25.72 -0.22 3.42
CA PHE A 22 -25.87 0.26 2.04
C PHE A 22 -26.79 1.48 1.95
N ASP A 23 -27.89 1.51 2.73
CA ASP A 23 -28.82 2.64 2.74
C ASP A 23 -28.18 3.92 3.35
N ARG A 24 -27.29 3.75 4.34
CA ARG A 24 -26.47 4.84 4.90
C ARG A 24 -25.33 5.31 3.99
N LYS A 25 -24.94 4.52 2.98
CA LYS A 25 -23.81 4.81 2.10
C LYS A 25 -24.20 5.51 0.79
N ARG A 26 -25.49 5.66 0.49
CA ARG A 26 -25.90 6.61 -0.55
C ARG A 26 -25.48 8.00 -0.08
N THR A 27 -24.47 8.56 -0.74
CA THR A 27 -24.03 9.91 -0.46
C THR A 27 -25.21 10.86 -0.68
N PRO A 28 -25.29 11.99 0.02
CA PRO A 28 -26.35 12.97 -0.20
C PRO A 28 -26.44 13.39 -1.68
N GLU A 29 -25.33 13.37 -2.41
CA GLU A 29 -25.27 13.59 -3.87
C GLU A 29 -26.00 12.52 -4.69
N GLU A 30 -25.91 11.23 -4.33
CA GLU A 30 -26.64 10.14 -5.01
C GLU A 30 -28.16 10.20 -4.74
N GLN A 31 -28.58 10.68 -3.55
CA GLN A 31 -29.99 10.88 -3.25
C GLN A 31 -30.57 12.11 -3.96
N ILE A 32 -29.79 13.18 -4.08
CA ILE A 32 -30.15 14.39 -4.83
C ILE A 32 -30.30 14.05 -6.32
N THR A 33 -29.35 13.31 -6.91
CA THR A 33 -29.44 12.89 -8.32
C THR A 33 -30.61 11.93 -8.59
N ALA A 34 -30.95 11.01 -7.67
CA ALA A 34 -32.12 10.16 -7.81
C ALA A 34 -33.45 10.96 -7.73
N ALA A 35 -33.52 11.97 -6.86
CA ALA A 35 -34.68 12.86 -6.76
C ALA A 35 -34.82 13.77 -7.99
N GLU A 36 -33.71 14.29 -8.52
CA GLU A 36 -33.66 15.08 -9.75
C GLU A 36 -34.08 14.25 -10.97
N LEU A 37 -33.62 12.99 -11.06
CA LEU A 37 -34.04 12.07 -12.11
C LEU A 37 -35.54 11.76 -12.04
N ALA A 38 -36.10 11.54 -10.84
CA ALA A 38 -37.53 11.33 -10.67
C ALA A 38 -38.35 12.58 -11.05
N ALA A 39 -37.87 13.78 -10.72
CA ALA A 39 -38.52 15.03 -11.10
C ALA A 39 -38.45 15.29 -12.62
N LEU A 40 -37.34 14.95 -13.27
CA LEU A 40 -37.19 15.03 -14.71
C LEU A 40 -38.08 14.02 -15.45
N GLN A 41 -38.21 12.80 -14.93
CA GLN A 41 -39.12 11.79 -15.46
C GLN A 41 -40.58 12.24 -15.35
N ALA A 42 -40.98 12.86 -14.24
CA ALA A 42 -42.33 13.41 -14.09
C ALA A 42 -42.62 14.52 -15.11
N ARG A 43 -41.67 15.46 -15.32
CA ARG A 43 -41.82 16.52 -16.32
C ARG A 43 -41.88 16.00 -17.75
N LEU A 44 -41.13 14.95 -18.07
CA LEU A 44 -41.22 14.31 -19.39
C LEU A 44 -42.58 13.65 -19.60
N SER A 45 -43.12 12.96 -18.58
CA SER A 45 -44.45 12.35 -18.68
C SER A 45 -45.57 13.39 -18.83
N GLU A 46 -45.42 14.56 -18.21
CA GLU A 46 -46.35 15.68 -18.32
C GLU A 46 -46.33 16.27 -19.74
N LEU A 47 -45.14 16.56 -20.28
CA LEU A 47 -44.99 17.04 -21.66
C LEU A 47 -45.47 16.03 -22.70
N GLU A 48 -45.24 14.73 -22.48
CA GLU A 48 -45.74 13.67 -23.36
C GLU A 48 -47.27 13.61 -23.35
N SER A 49 -47.89 13.85 -22.19
CA SER A 49 -49.35 13.94 -22.07
C SER A 49 -49.94 15.19 -22.75
N GLU A 50 -49.24 16.34 -22.70
CA GLU A 50 -49.63 17.56 -23.42
C GLU A 50 -49.50 17.38 -24.95
N LEU A 51 -48.45 16.70 -25.40
CA LEU A 51 -48.26 16.36 -26.82
C LEU A 51 -49.31 15.37 -27.31
N GLN A 52 -49.68 14.39 -26.50
CA GLN A 52 -50.78 13.47 -26.80
C GLN A 52 -52.14 14.19 -26.83
N ALA A 53 -52.40 15.11 -25.91
CA ALA A 53 -53.62 15.94 -25.91
C ALA A 53 -53.69 16.86 -27.13
N ALA A 54 -52.55 17.43 -27.55
CA ALA A 54 -52.46 18.23 -28.77
C ALA A 54 -52.66 17.37 -30.04
N SER A 55 -52.18 16.12 -30.05
CA SER A 55 -52.36 15.18 -31.17
C SER A 55 -53.78 14.59 -31.26
N ALA A 56 -54.50 14.48 -30.14
CA ALA A 56 -55.89 14.04 -30.09
C ALA A 56 -56.88 15.12 -30.58
N THR A 57 -56.42 16.37 -30.67
CA THR A 57 -57.17 17.47 -31.32
C THR A 57 -56.86 17.45 -32.82
N GLY A 58 -57.32 16.40 -33.50
CA GLY A 58 -57.29 16.32 -34.96
C GLY A 58 -58.12 17.45 -35.62
N PRO A 59 -57.77 17.88 -36.85
CA PRO A 59 -58.34 19.05 -37.50
C PRO A 59 -59.87 18.92 -37.70
N PRO A 60 -60.64 20.03 -37.61
CA PRO A 60 -62.09 19.99 -37.79
C PRO A 60 -62.47 19.54 -39.22
N PRO A 61 -63.64 18.89 -39.41
CA PRO A 61 -64.06 18.40 -40.72
C PRO A 61 -64.31 19.57 -41.68
N ALA A 62 -63.76 19.43 -42.89
CA ALA A 62 -63.97 20.36 -43.99
C ALA A 62 -65.48 20.44 -44.35
N PRO A 63 -66.09 21.64 -44.42
CA PRO A 63 -67.34 21.82 -45.12
C PRO A 63 -67.09 21.80 -46.64
N ALA A 64 -68.05 21.18 -47.34
CA ALA A 64 -68.04 20.96 -48.78
C ALA A 64 -67.85 22.25 -49.59
N LEU A 65 -67.10 22.11 -50.69
CA LEU A 65 -66.84 23.10 -51.73
C LEU A 65 -68.13 23.81 -52.21
N GLN A 66 -68.14 25.14 -52.15
CA GLN A 66 -68.77 25.94 -53.19
C GLN A 66 -67.70 26.79 -53.88
N ALA A 67 -67.55 26.51 -55.17
CA ALA A 67 -66.71 27.26 -56.08
C ALA A 67 -67.22 28.71 -56.19
N ALA A 68 -66.43 29.66 -55.69
CA ALA A 68 -66.52 31.06 -56.05
C ALA A 68 -65.15 31.52 -56.56
N LYS A 69 -65.21 32.36 -57.59
CA LYS A 69 -64.11 32.96 -58.37
C LYS A 69 -62.98 33.57 -57.53
N PRO A 70 -61.78 33.73 -58.11
CA PRO A 70 -60.60 34.21 -57.39
C PRO A 70 -60.74 35.70 -57.12
N ASP A 71 -60.74 36.07 -55.84
CA ASP A 71 -60.48 37.45 -55.41
C ASP A 71 -59.01 37.50 -54.95
N ASP A 72 -58.16 38.16 -55.73
CA ASP A 72 -56.73 38.40 -55.44
C ASP A 72 -56.51 39.11 -54.06
N ALA A 73 -57.57 39.68 -53.49
CA ALA A 73 -57.63 40.26 -52.16
C ALA A 73 -57.62 39.21 -51.02
N ALA A 74 -58.22 38.03 -51.22
CA ALA A 74 -58.26 36.98 -50.21
C ALA A 74 -56.94 36.20 -50.13
N GLU A 75 -56.29 35.96 -51.28
CA GLU A 75 -54.94 35.39 -51.32
C GLU A 75 -53.90 36.33 -50.73
N SER A 76 -53.98 37.65 -51.00
CA SER A 76 -53.07 38.63 -50.39
C SER A 76 -53.30 38.78 -48.88
N ALA A 77 -54.54 38.70 -48.40
CA ALA A 77 -54.84 38.68 -46.96
C ALA A 77 -54.34 37.39 -46.27
N SER A 78 -54.50 36.22 -46.89
CA SER A 78 -53.94 34.95 -46.39
C SER A 78 -52.42 34.95 -46.42
N ARG A 79 -51.79 35.47 -47.50
CA ARG A 79 -50.34 35.63 -47.58
C ARG A 79 -49.82 36.61 -46.54
N ALA A 80 -50.51 37.72 -46.29
CA ALA A 80 -50.16 38.68 -45.25
C ALA A 80 -50.29 38.07 -43.83
N ALA A 81 -51.33 37.26 -43.58
CA ALA A 81 -51.49 36.54 -42.31
C ALA A 81 -50.41 35.46 -42.11
N LEU A 82 -49.99 34.80 -43.20
CA LEU A 82 -48.90 33.84 -43.18
C LEU A 82 -47.55 34.54 -42.95
N GLN A 83 -47.34 35.70 -43.58
CA GLN A 83 -46.16 36.54 -43.41
C GLN A 83 -46.07 37.03 -41.96
N ASN A 84 -47.15 37.57 -41.39
CA ASN A 84 -47.18 38.00 -39.99
C ASN A 84 -46.89 36.84 -39.00
N ARG A 85 -47.27 35.60 -39.34
CA ARG A 85 -46.93 34.42 -38.54
C ARG A 85 -45.46 34.04 -38.66
N LEU A 86 -44.88 34.13 -39.85
CA LEU A 86 -43.46 33.91 -40.05
C LEU A 86 -42.62 34.98 -39.32
N ASP A 87 -43.07 36.24 -39.41
CA ASP A 87 -42.44 37.39 -38.74
C ASP A 87 -42.52 37.29 -37.20
N ASP A 88 -43.49 36.56 -36.62
CA ASP A 88 -43.57 36.27 -35.18
C ASP A 88 -42.73 35.03 -34.77
N ILE A 89 -42.54 34.07 -35.67
CA ILE A 89 -41.76 32.85 -35.40
C ILE A 89 -40.26 33.12 -35.46
N GLU A 90 -39.80 33.94 -36.41
CA GLU A 90 -38.39 34.31 -36.56
C GLU A 90 -37.74 34.91 -35.29
N PRO A 91 -38.37 35.86 -34.57
CA PRO A 91 -37.84 36.37 -33.30
C PRO A 91 -37.92 35.34 -32.15
N ARG A 92 -38.72 34.28 -32.27
CA ARG A 92 -38.78 33.20 -31.27
C ARG A 92 -37.67 32.18 -31.51
N LEU A 93 -37.41 31.83 -32.78
CA LEU A 93 -36.32 30.95 -33.18
C LEU A 93 -34.96 31.55 -32.83
N THR A 94 -34.73 32.83 -33.15
CA THR A 94 -33.49 33.54 -32.79
C THR A 94 -33.23 33.54 -31.29
N ARG A 95 -34.24 33.80 -30.45
CA ARG A 95 -34.11 33.70 -28.98
C ARG A 95 -33.80 32.28 -28.50
N GLN A 96 -34.37 31.26 -29.14
CA GLN A 96 -34.06 29.86 -28.82
C GLN A 96 -32.63 29.49 -29.21
N GLU A 97 -32.18 29.91 -30.39
CA GLU A 97 -30.80 29.70 -30.85
C GLU A 97 -29.79 30.39 -29.93
N GLU A 98 -30.07 31.62 -29.48
CA GLU A 98 -29.26 32.32 -28.49
C GLU A 98 -29.24 31.58 -27.15
N GLY A 99 -30.39 31.11 -26.67
CA GLY A 99 -30.48 30.28 -25.46
C GLY A 99 -29.68 28.98 -25.56
N LEU A 100 -29.73 28.32 -26.72
CA LEU A 100 -28.95 27.11 -26.99
C LEU A 100 -27.44 27.40 -27.04
N ARG A 101 -27.01 28.51 -27.65
CA ARG A 101 -25.59 28.92 -27.66
C ARG A 101 -25.07 29.23 -26.27
N VAL A 102 -25.87 29.90 -25.44
CA VAL A 102 -25.51 30.17 -24.04
C VAL A 102 -25.41 28.87 -23.24
N ALA A 103 -26.35 27.94 -23.45
CA ALA A 103 -26.30 26.63 -22.82
C ALA A 103 -25.08 25.82 -23.27
N ASP A 104 -24.74 25.79 -24.57
CA ASP A 104 -23.58 25.07 -25.10
C ASP A 104 -22.27 25.64 -24.56
N THR A 105 -22.18 26.97 -24.45
CA THR A 105 -21.02 27.64 -23.85
C THR A 105 -20.85 27.27 -22.38
N ARG A 106 -21.96 27.20 -21.63
CA ARG A 106 -21.96 26.79 -20.23
C ARG A 106 -21.60 25.31 -20.06
N ILE A 107 -22.12 24.44 -20.92
CA ILE A 107 -21.78 23.01 -20.94
C ILE A 107 -20.29 22.82 -21.21
N ARG A 108 -19.73 23.54 -22.20
CA ARG A 108 -18.31 23.49 -22.51
C ARG A 108 -17.43 23.93 -21.34
N SER A 109 -17.79 25.04 -20.69
CA SER A 109 -17.09 25.52 -19.50
C SER A 109 -17.15 24.52 -18.33
N LEU A 110 -18.27 23.85 -18.13
CA LEU A 110 -18.39 22.79 -17.12
C LEU A 110 -17.55 21.57 -17.47
N ILE A 111 -17.51 21.16 -18.75
CA ILE A 111 -16.67 20.04 -19.20
C ILE A 111 -15.19 20.37 -18.99
N GLU A 112 -14.75 21.57 -19.34
CA GLU A 112 -13.38 22.04 -19.08
C GLU A 112 -13.08 22.04 -17.58
N GLN A 113 -13.96 22.58 -16.74
CA GLN A 113 -13.78 22.58 -15.30
C GLN A 113 -13.71 21.15 -14.71
N ILE A 114 -14.54 20.23 -15.19
CA ILE A 114 -14.51 18.84 -14.76
C ILE A 114 -13.21 18.18 -15.20
N ASN A 115 -12.80 18.38 -16.45
CA ASN A 115 -11.63 17.74 -17.01
C ASN A 115 -10.32 18.27 -16.44
N ASP A 116 -10.22 19.58 -16.23
CA ASP A 116 -8.97 20.24 -15.83
C ASP A 116 -8.75 20.22 -14.32
N ARG A 117 -9.82 20.04 -13.52
CA ARG A 117 -9.72 20.12 -12.06
C ARG A 117 -10.30 18.91 -11.33
N VAL A 118 -11.54 18.55 -11.63
CA VAL A 118 -12.25 17.53 -10.85
C VAL A 118 -11.71 16.12 -11.15
N LEU A 119 -11.45 15.80 -12.42
CA LEU A 119 -10.87 14.50 -12.81
C LEU A 119 -9.45 14.29 -12.25
N PRO A 120 -8.52 15.25 -12.33
CA PRO A 120 -7.21 15.13 -11.69
C PRO A 120 -7.30 14.92 -10.18
N GLU A 121 -8.11 15.72 -9.48
CA GLU A 121 -8.26 15.62 -8.03
C GLU A 121 -8.84 14.26 -7.59
N ILE A 122 -9.83 13.73 -8.32
CA ILE A 122 -10.37 12.40 -8.07
C ILE A 122 -9.32 11.31 -8.35
N ASN A 123 -8.56 11.43 -9.44
CA ASN A 123 -7.51 10.48 -9.77
C ASN A 123 -6.38 10.47 -8.73
N GLU A 124 -5.96 11.64 -8.24
CA GLU A 124 -4.99 11.76 -7.15
C GLU A 124 -5.51 11.09 -5.87
N ARG A 125 -6.75 11.41 -5.45
CA ARG A 125 -7.37 10.78 -4.27
C ARG A 125 -7.52 9.27 -4.44
N LEU A 126 -7.89 8.79 -5.62
CA LEU A 126 -7.97 7.35 -5.93
C LEU A 126 -6.59 6.70 -5.88
N ALA A 127 -5.54 7.36 -6.36
CA ALA A 127 -4.17 6.86 -6.26
C ALA A 127 -3.73 6.75 -4.79
N GLU A 128 -3.97 7.77 -3.98
CA GLU A 128 -3.69 7.74 -2.53
C GLU A 128 -4.47 6.64 -1.81
N GLN A 129 -5.74 6.44 -2.15
CA GLN A 129 -6.56 5.36 -1.60
C GLN A 129 -6.06 3.98 -2.02
N ARG A 130 -5.56 3.82 -3.25
CA ARG A 130 -4.96 2.56 -3.70
C ARG A 130 -3.66 2.28 -2.96
N ASP A 131 -2.78 3.28 -2.84
CA ASP A 131 -1.52 3.16 -2.11
C ASP A 131 -1.73 2.78 -0.64
N THR A 132 -2.71 3.41 0.03
CA THR A 132 -3.05 3.06 1.42
C THR A 132 -3.63 1.66 1.53
N THR A 133 -4.49 1.25 0.59
CA THR A 133 -5.04 -0.11 0.53
C THR A 133 -3.94 -1.16 0.30
N ASP A 134 -2.99 -0.89 -0.59
CA ASP A 134 -1.85 -1.77 -0.87
C ASP A 134 -0.93 -1.93 0.35
N ARG A 135 -0.66 -0.83 1.08
CA ARG A 135 0.07 -0.88 2.35
C ARG A 135 -0.64 -1.74 3.39
N LEU A 136 -1.95 -1.54 3.57
CA LEU A 136 -2.76 -2.33 4.50
C LEU A 136 -2.79 -3.81 4.10
N ALA A 137 -2.91 -4.11 2.79
CA ALA A 137 -2.87 -5.47 2.29
C ALA A 137 -1.52 -6.14 2.58
N ALA A 138 -0.41 -5.44 2.42
CA ALA A 138 0.92 -5.93 2.76
C ALA A 138 1.07 -6.20 4.27
N GLU A 139 0.56 -5.33 5.13
CA GLU A 139 0.55 -5.50 6.59
C GLU A 139 -0.30 -6.71 7.02
N VAL A 140 -1.51 -6.86 6.46
CA VAL A 140 -2.38 -8.01 6.72
C VAL A 140 -1.73 -9.31 6.26
N ALA A 141 -1.09 -9.32 5.08
CA ALA A 141 -0.34 -10.48 4.60
C ALA A 141 0.81 -10.84 5.54
N ARG A 142 1.54 -9.84 6.06
CA ARG A 142 2.59 -10.02 7.07
C ARG A 142 2.03 -10.62 8.36
N LEU A 143 0.94 -10.05 8.89
CA LEU A 143 0.30 -10.55 10.11
C LEU A 143 -0.25 -11.98 9.95
N ARG A 144 -0.88 -12.28 8.80
CA ARG A 144 -1.39 -13.62 8.50
C ARG A 144 -0.27 -14.66 8.46
N ARG A 145 0.87 -14.34 7.84
CA ARG A 145 2.06 -15.20 7.85
C ARG A 145 2.53 -15.45 9.28
N GLN A 146 2.63 -14.40 10.09
CA GLN A 146 3.03 -14.50 11.49
C GLN A 146 2.07 -15.37 12.32
N MET A 147 0.76 -15.19 12.17
CA MET A 147 -0.25 -15.97 12.91
C MET A 147 -0.23 -17.45 12.49
N ARG A 148 -0.14 -17.72 11.19
CA ARG A 148 -0.01 -19.09 10.68
C ARG A 148 1.23 -19.77 11.29
N ARG A 149 2.36 -19.07 11.36
CA ARG A 149 3.58 -19.61 11.94
C ARG A 149 3.45 -19.89 13.44
N ARG A 150 2.88 -18.96 14.21
CA ARG A 150 2.60 -19.20 15.64
C ARG A 150 1.68 -20.39 15.88
N LEU A 151 0.70 -20.60 15.00
CA LEU A 151 -0.15 -21.78 15.03
C LEU A 151 0.62 -23.06 14.69
N GLU A 152 1.48 -23.03 13.66
CA GLU A 152 2.36 -24.15 13.31
C GLU A 152 3.34 -24.49 14.45
N GLU A 153 3.88 -23.47 15.14
CA GLU A 153 4.74 -23.60 16.31
C GLU A 153 4.00 -24.21 17.51
N ALA A 154 2.81 -23.70 17.83
CA ALA A 154 1.98 -24.24 18.90
C ALA A 154 1.53 -25.67 18.60
N ALA A 155 1.19 -25.98 17.33
CA ALA A 155 0.85 -27.32 16.89
C ALA A 155 2.06 -28.27 17.01
N ARG A 156 3.25 -27.85 16.58
CA ARG A 156 4.48 -28.63 16.69
C ARG A 156 4.86 -28.92 18.14
N ALA A 157 4.78 -27.92 19.01
CA ALA A 157 5.00 -28.09 20.45
C ALA A 157 3.97 -29.04 21.08
N SER A 158 2.71 -28.95 20.68
CA SER A 158 1.65 -29.85 21.16
C SER A 158 1.83 -31.30 20.69
N LEU A 159 2.46 -31.50 19.53
CA LEU A 159 2.80 -32.81 18.97
C LEU A 159 4.11 -33.40 19.53
N GLY A 160 4.74 -32.74 20.52
CA GLY A 160 5.99 -33.18 21.13
C GLY A 160 7.24 -32.94 20.26
N GLY A 161 7.12 -32.14 19.20
CA GLY A 161 8.27 -31.64 18.46
C GLY A 161 9.00 -30.56 19.27
N ASP A 162 10.33 -30.49 19.13
CA ASP A 162 11.10 -29.43 19.77
C ASP A 162 10.58 -28.04 19.33
N PRO A 163 10.46 -27.08 20.27
CA PRO A 163 10.09 -25.71 19.93
C PRO A 163 11.09 -25.16 18.90
N VAL A 164 10.60 -24.38 17.93
CA VAL A 164 11.50 -23.69 17.02
C VAL A 164 12.26 -22.65 17.84
N ASP A 165 13.57 -22.83 17.92
CA ASP A 165 14.41 -21.90 18.66
C ASP A 165 14.37 -20.52 17.99
N VAL A 166 13.99 -19.50 18.76
CA VAL A 166 14.04 -18.11 18.32
C VAL A 166 15.40 -17.53 18.68
N VAL A 167 16.16 -17.18 17.65
CA VAL A 167 17.48 -16.57 17.75
C VAL A 167 17.31 -15.06 17.64
N ARG A 168 17.89 -14.31 18.58
CA ARG A 168 17.85 -12.84 18.53
C ARG A 168 19.01 -12.30 17.70
N GLY A 169 18.74 -11.21 17.00
CA GLY A 169 19.71 -10.47 16.21
C GLY A 169 19.62 -8.97 16.47
N LEU A 170 20.73 -8.28 16.22
CA LEU A 170 20.81 -6.82 16.37
C LEU A 170 21.71 -6.27 15.27
N LEU A 171 21.22 -5.25 14.58
CA LEU A 171 21.99 -4.47 13.63
C LEU A 171 21.96 -3.02 14.10
N GLY A 172 23.08 -2.32 14.17
CA GLY A 172 23.04 -0.91 14.54
C GLY A 172 24.38 -0.20 14.54
N GLY A 173 24.37 1.10 14.82
CA GLY A 173 25.58 1.93 14.91
C GLY A 173 25.35 3.35 14.39
N LYS A 174 26.44 4.04 14.05
CA LYS A 174 26.39 5.33 13.35
C LYS A 174 26.33 5.07 11.85
N VAL A 175 25.17 4.61 11.37
CA VAL A 175 24.95 4.25 9.97
C VAL A 175 24.25 5.38 9.22
N PRO A 176 24.83 5.92 8.13
CA PRO A 176 24.19 6.94 7.31
C PRO A 176 22.97 6.35 6.60
N ALA A 177 21.94 7.16 6.36
CA ALA A 177 20.67 6.69 5.79
C ALA A 177 20.83 5.96 4.45
N SER A 178 21.77 6.39 3.61
CA SER A 178 22.10 5.77 2.32
C SER A 178 22.63 4.34 2.44
N ALA A 179 23.32 3.99 3.53
CA ALA A 179 23.92 2.67 3.74
C ALA A 179 23.00 1.70 4.50
N ARG A 180 21.91 2.19 5.12
CA ARG A 180 21.01 1.36 5.95
C ARG A 180 20.35 0.23 5.17
N VAL A 181 19.96 0.49 3.92
CA VAL A 181 19.31 -0.51 3.05
C VAL A 181 20.30 -1.61 2.67
N ALA A 182 21.46 -1.24 2.12
CA ALA A 182 22.51 -2.20 1.74
C ALA A 182 22.97 -3.07 2.91
N LEU A 183 23.15 -2.46 4.10
CA LEU A 183 23.54 -3.19 5.30
C LEU A 183 22.45 -4.13 5.80
N THR A 184 21.17 -3.72 5.71
CA THR A 184 20.03 -4.56 6.08
C THR A 184 19.92 -5.77 5.15
N GLU A 185 20.04 -5.57 3.84
CA GLU A 185 20.02 -6.65 2.86
C GLU A 185 21.21 -7.62 3.05
N ALA A 186 22.41 -7.09 3.31
CA ALA A 186 23.58 -7.92 3.60
C ALA A 186 23.38 -8.76 4.88
N TYR A 187 22.75 -8.18 5.90
CA TYR A 187 22.39 -8.87 7.13
C TYR A 187 21.38 -10.00 6.87
N GLU A 188 20.27 -9.70 6.19
CA GLU A 188 19.21 -10.67 5.93
C GLU A 188 19.70 -11.81 5.02
N ARG A 189 20.53 -11.51 4.03
CA ARG A 189 21.17 -12.52 3.17
C ARG A 189 22.10 -13.43 3.97
N CYS A 190 22.92 -12.85 4.86
CA CYS A 190 23.80 -13.62 5.72
C CYS A 190 23.00 -14.51 6.69
N ALA A 191 21.92 -14.00 7.28
CA ALA A 191 21.03 -14.79 8.13
C ALA A 191 20.40 -15.95 7.35
N ALA A 192 19.86 -15.69 6.16
CA ALA A 192 19.27 -16.71 5.28
C ALA A 192 20.26 -17.82 4.93
N ALA A 193 21.52 -17.47 4.64
CA ALA A 193 22.55 -18.43 4.31
C ALA A 193 22.94 -19.37 5.48
N HIS A 194 22.71 -18.94 6.72
CA HIS A 194 22.87 -19.77 7.92
C HIS A 194 21.58 -20.50 8.34
N GLY A 195 20.58 -20.56 7.44
CA GLY A 195 19.30 -21.23 7.68
C GLY A 195 18.35 -20.45 8.59
N LEU A 196 18.56 -19.14 8.77
CA LEU A 196 17.73 -18.29 9.59
C LEU A 196 16.74 -17.49 8.74
N GLN A 197 15.51 -17.37 9.24
CA GLN A 197 14.44 -16.59 8.65
C GLN A 197 14.05 -15.45 9.57
N VAL A 198 13.84 -14.26 9.01
CA VAL A 198 13.41 -13.08 9.78
C VAL A 198 11.91 -13.16 10.05
N GLU A 199 11.52 -13.31 11.33
CA GLU A 199 10.12 -13.22 11.76
C GLU A 199 9.68 -11.78 11.98
N LEU A 200 10.53 -11.03 12.67
CA LEU A 200 10.23 -9.67 13.10
C LEU A 200 11.51 -8.85 13.05
N ALA A 201 11.43 -7.75 12.32
CA ALA A 201 12.40 -6.67 12.35
C ALA A 201 11.72 -5.46 13.02
N ASP A 202 12.29 -5.00 14.13
CA ASP A 202 11.88 -3.81 14.88
C ASP A 202 12.97 -2.75 14.74
N SER A 203 12.75 -1.77 13.87
CA SER A 203 13.70 -0.71 13.57
C SER A 203 13.44 0.53 14.42
N SER A 204 14.51 1.19 14.87
CA SER A 204 14.44 2.37 15.71
C SER A 204 13.98 3.64 14.99
N GLY A 205 13.69 3.57 13.70
CA GLY A 205 13.48 4.72 12.82
C GLY A 205 14.74 5.57 12.71
N ASP A 206 14.61 6.89 12.60
CA ASP A 206 15.74 7.81 12.37
C ASP A 206 16.55 8.21 13.61
N LYS A 207 16.32 7.54 14.74
CA LYS A 207 17.09 7.80 15.97
C LYS A 207 18.55 7.43 15.79
N THR A 208 19.45 8.27 16.31
CA THR A 208 20.89 7.98 16.39
C THR A 208 21.27 7.55 17.82
N PRO A 209 22.00 6.43 18.00
CA PRO A 209 22.43 5.50 16.96
C PRO A 209 21.25 4.66 16.40
N TRP A 210 21.28 4.45 15.09
CA TRP A 210 20.27 3.65 14.38
C TRP A 210 20.43 2.19 14.77
N HIS A 211 19.32 1.49 15.00
CA HIS A 211 19.34 0.07 15.26
C HIS A 211 18.08 -0.65 14.79
N THR A 212 18.22 -1.90 14.42
CA THR A 212 17.14 -2.82 14.07
C THR A 212 17.33 -4.12 14.84
N ARG A 213 16.32 -4.49 15.63
CA ARG A 213 16.27 -5.76 16.35
C ARG A 213 15.61 -6.81 15.47
N TYR A 214 16.24 -7.97 15.36
CA TYR A 214 15.73 -9.09 14.59
C TYR A 214 15.35 -10.24 15.52
N TYR A 215 14.21 -10.86 15.21
CA TYR A 215 13.82 -12.16 15.76
C TYR A 215 13.89 -13.15 14.61
N LEU A 216 14.84 -14.07 14.71
CA LEU A 216 15.18 -15.03 13.69
C LEU A 216 14.71 -16.41 14.13
N SER A 217 14.27 -17.23 13.20
CA SER A 217 13.88 -18.61 13.46
C SER A 217 14.48 -19.56 12.40
N GLY A 218 14.58 -20.85 12.71
CA GLY A 218 15.17 -21.84 11.80
C GLY A 218 16.18 -22.70 12.54
N THR A 219 17.46 -22.49 12.27
CA THR A 219 18.57 -23.23 12.88
C THR A 219 18.67 -23.02 14.39
N SER A 220 18.97 -24.08 15.13
CA SER A 220 19.12 -24.00 16.59
C SER A 220 20.35 -23.14 16.99
N PRO A 221 20.30 -22.41 18.12
CA PRO A 221 21.42 -21.63 18.63
C PRO A 221 22.71 -22.46 18.79
N ARG A 222 22.58 -23.76 19.11
CA ARG A 222 23.70 -24.69 19.28
C ARG A 222 24.41 -25.00 17.97
N GLU A 223 23.62 -25.24 16.92
CA GLU A 223 24.17 -25.48 15.59
C GLU A 223 24.81 -24.21 15.04
N LEU A 224 24.18 -23.05 15.24
CA LEU A 224 24.76 -21.75 14.90
C LEU A 224 26.09 -21.52 15.60
N GLU A 225 26.19 -21.74 16.92
CA GLU A 225 27.46 -21.58 17.64
C GLU A 225 28.55 -22.45 17.01
N ARG A 226 28.26 -23.73 16.74
CA ARG A 226 29.21 -24.67 16.13
C ARG A 226 29.65 -24.18 14.75
N ASP A 227 28.73 -23.73 13.92
CA ASP A 227 29.02 -23.37 12.53
C ASP A 227 29.76 -22.03 12.45
N PHE A 228 29.42 -21.06 13.30
CA PHE A 228 30.21 -19.83 13.44
C PHE A 228 31.61 -20.11 14.02
N LEU A 229 31.77 -21.03 14.97
CA LEU A 229 33.11 -21.42 15.46
C LEU A 229 33.97 -22.03 14.35
N LYS A 230 33.39 -22.82 13.45
CA LYS A 230 34.09 -23.33 12.25
C LYS A 230 34.48 -22.18 11.32
N ALA A 231 33.58 -21.24 11.05
CA ALA A 231 33.87 -20.05 10.25
C ALA A 231 35.02 -19.23 10.86
N MET A 232 35.01 -19.01 12.18
CA MET A 232 36.08 -18.31 12.90
C MET A 232 37.43 -19.05 12.84
N GLY A 233 37.40 -20.39 12.87
CA GLY A 233 38.59 -21.21 12.65
C GLY A 233 39.17 -21.01 11.24
N ALA A 234 38.31 -20.97 10.22
CA ALA A 234 38.72 -20.72 8.85
C ALA A 234 39.31 -19.31 8.66
N LEU A 235 38.73 -18.29 9.32
CA LEU A 235 39.21 -16.91 9.28
C LEU A 235 40.59 -16.73 9.92
N ARG A 236 40.85 -17.38 11.06
CA ARG A 236 42.17 -17.35 11.71
C ARG A 236 43.25 -18.07 10.92
N GLY A 237 42.89 -18.99 10.04
CA GLY A 237 43.82 -19.75 9.20
C GLY A 237 44.55 -18.93 8.14
N GLY A 238 44.37 -17.60 8.09
CA GLY A 238 45.11 -16.70 7.21
C GLY A 238 44.68 -16.76 5.74
N ALA A 239 43.47 -17.24 5.45
CA ALA A 239 43.00 -17.44 4.08
C ALA A 239 42.25 -16.20 3.56
N GLY A 240 42.47 -15.88 2.28
CA GLY A 240 41.95 -14.72 1.57
C GLY A 240 40.41 -14.59 1.50
N PRO A 241 39.92 -13.59 0.75
CA PRO A 241 38.52 -13.15 0.77
C PRO A 241 37.50 -14.28 0.47
N ASP A 242 37.89 -15.30 -0.31
CA ASP A 242 37.03 -16.42 -0.69
C ASP A 242 36.55 -17.30 0.47
N ARG A 243 37.22 -17.28 1.64
CA ARG A 243 36.82 -18.09 2.81
C ARG A 243 35.88 -17.39 3.78
N LEU A 244 35.58 -16.11 3.55
CA LEU A 244 34.54 -15.40 4.31
C LEU A 244 33.14 -15.89 3.93
N GLY A 245 32.99 -16.51 2.74
CA GLY A 245 31.74 -17.05 2.23
C GLY A 245 30.60 -16.05 2.42
N GLU A 246 29.58 -16.49 3.15
CA GLU A 246 28.34 -15.75 3.39
C GLU A 246 28.49 -14.54 4.34
N LEU A 247 29.63 -14.40 5.04
CA LEU A 247 29.93 -13.25 5.91
C LEU A 247 30.61 -12.10 5.15
N GLN A 248 31.18 -12.36 3.96
CA GLN A 248 31.89 -11.37 3.16
C GLN A 248 31.07 -10.11 2.83
N PRO A 249 29.82 -10.19 2.32
CA PRO A 249 29.06 -8.99 1.97
C PRO A 249 28.76 -8.15 3.22
N LEU A 250 28.41 -8.80 4.33
CA LEU A 250 28.12 -8.15 5.60
C LEU A 250 29.35 -7.42 6.16
N LEU A 251 30.52 -8.06 6.14
CA LEU A 251 31.77 -7.48 6.61
C LEU A 251 32.24 -6.33 5.70
N SER A 252 32.02 -6.44 4.39
CA SER A 252 32.33 -5.38 3.42
C SER A 252 31.56 -4.09 3.73
N GLU A 253 30.25 -4.21 3.99
CA GLU A 253 29.43 -3.05 4.35
C GLU A 253 29.81 -2.49 5.73
N LEU A 254 30.08 -3.35 6.71
CA LEU A 254 30.56 -2.90 8.04
C LEU A 254 31.90 -2.18 7.99
N CYS A 255 32.82 -2.62 7.13
CA CYS A 255 34.14 -1.99 6.97
C CYS A 255 34.07 -0.54 6.49
N ARG A 256 33.04 -0.21 5.70
CA ARG A 256 32.79 1.16 5.20
C ARG A 256 32.25 2.10 6.27
N LEU A 257 31.81 1.56 7.41
CA LEU A 257 31.26 2.33 8.52
C LEU A 257 32.35 2.70 9.53
N GLU A 258 32.17 3.85 10.18
CA GLU A 258 33.00 4.28 11.31
C GLU A 258 32.71 3.44 12.56
N GLU A 259 31.42 3.24 12.85
CA GLU A 259 30.92 2.54 14.03
C GLU A 259 29.71 1.68 13.66
N GLY A 260 29.78 0.38 13.96
CA GLY A 260 28.77 -0.59 13.57
C GLY A 260 28.76 -1.81 14.48
N LEU A 261 27.59 -2.40 14.63
CA LEU A 261 27.32 -3.59 15.42
C LEU A 261 26.43 -4.52 14.63
N VAL A 262 26.86 -5.77 14.52
CA VAL A 262 26.03 -6.86 14.02
C VAL A 262 26.04 -8.00 15.00
N GLN A 263 24.84 -8.51 15.30
CA GLN A 263 24.63 -9.71 16.08
C GLN A 263 23.68 -10.64 15.32
N ILE A 264 24.10 -11.88 15.16
CA ILE A 264 23.29 -12.98 14.61
C ILE A 264 23.39 -14.12 15.62
N GLY A 265 22.46 -14.18 16.57
CA GLY A 265 22.49 -15.15 17.66
C GLY A 265 23.78 -15.04 18.48
N PRO A 266 24.61 -16.10 18.49
CA PRO A 266 25.89 -16.09 19.21
C PRO A 266 27.01 -15.32 18.47
N LEU A 267 26.89 -15.08 17.17
CA LEU A 267 27.86 -14.29 16.42
C LEU A 267 27.70 -12.80 16.73
N LEU A 268 28.81 -12.13 17.05
CA LEU A 268 28.90 -10.71 17.29
C LEU A 268 30.06 -10.12 16.49
N ILE A 269 29.77 -9.08 15.70
CA ILE A 269 30.75 -8.31 14.93
C ILE A 269 30.64 -6.86 15.40
N VAL A 270 31.75 -6.31 15.87
CA VAL A 270 31.84 -4.94 16.37
C VAL A 270 32.86 -4.20 15.53
N ARG A 271 32.42 -3.10 14.93
CA ARG A 271 33.24 -2.08 14.32
C ARG A 271 33.27 -0.88 15.26
N ALA A 272 34.42 -0.66 15.89
CA ALA A 272 34.73 0.54 16.65
C ALA A 272 35.83 1.32 15.92
N SER A 273 36.11 2.56 16.34
CA SER A 273 37.03 3.48 15.65
C SER A 273 38.38 2.81 15.31
N GLY A 274 38.53 2.32 14.08
CA GLY A 274 39.74 1.65 13.58
C GLY A 274 39.87 0.14 13.87
N THR A 275 38.96 -0.47 14.63
CA THR A 275 39.01 -1.91 14.95
C THR A 275 37.77 -2.64 14.45
N LEU A 276 37.97 -3.80 13.79
CA LEU A 276 36.89 -4.69 13.40
C LEU A 276 37.11 -6.04 14.08
N LEU A 277 36.29 -6.32 15.08
CA LEU A 277 36.37 -7.54 15.87
C LEU A 277 35.17 -8.42 15.56
N CYS A 278 35.44 -9.71 15.31
CA CYS A 278 34.43 -10.73 15.18
C CYS A 278 34.60 -11.73 16.33
N GLY A 279 33.50 -12.17 16.94
CA GLY A 279 33.54 -13.18 17.97
C GLY A 279 32.25 -13.95 18.13
N VAL A 280 32.38 -15.17 18.64
CA VAL A 280 31.24 -16.07 18.92
C VAL A 280 31.08 -16.19 20.42
N ARG A 281 29.99 -15.61 20.93
CA ARG A 281 29.63 -15.64 22.34
C ARG A 281 29.14 -17.04 22.74
N PRO A 282 29.50 -17.54 23.94
CA PRO A 282 28.91 -18.77 24.45
C PRO A 282 27.38 -18.64 24.56
N LEU A 283 26.66 -19.73 24.28
CA LEU A 283 25.19 -19.78 24.39
C LEU A 283 24.63 -19.28 25.72
N VAL A 284 25.32 -19.59 26.82
CA VAL A 284 24.88 -19.16 28.17
C VAL A 284 24.83 -17.64 28.25
N GLU A 285 25.77 -16.94 27.62
CA GLU A 285 25.79 -15.49 27.62
C GLU A 285 24.84 -14.86 26.59
N SER A 286 24.50 -15.56 25.51
CA SER A 286 23.58 -15.06 24.47
C SER A 286 22.11 -15.19 24.90
N LEU A 287 21.77 -16.20 25.71
CA LEU A 287 20.42 -16.41 26.23
C LEU A 287 20.05 -15.46 27.38
N HIS A 288 21.01 -15.08 28.22
CA HIS A 288 20.75 -14.28 29.43
C HIS A 288 20.83 -12.76 29.20
N ARG A 289 21.46 -12.31 28.11
CA ARG A 289 21.72 -10.89 27.89
C ARG A 289 20.95 -10.41 26.68
N ASP A 290 19.88 -9.67 26.95
CA ASP A 290 19.13 -8.99 25.91
C ASP A 290 20.04 -8.06 25.10
N PRO A 291 20.01 -8.13 23.75
CA PRO A 291 20.64 -7.13 22.91
C PRO A 291 19.84 -5.82 23.06
N SER A 292 20.14 -5.08 24.11
CA SER A 292 19.47 -3.81 24.38
C SER A 292 19.99 -2.76 23.40
N SER A 293 19.15 -1.76 23.11
CA SER A 293 19.59 -0.58 22.34
C SER A 293 20.74 0.17 23.00
N ALA A 294 21.01 -0.08 24.29
CA ALA A 294 22.17 0.46 25.00
C ALA A 294 23.49 -0.17 24.52
N ALA A 295 23.47 -1.40 24.01
CA ALA A 295 24.64 -2.07 23.43
C ALA A 295 25.20 -1.30 22.23
N VAL A 296 24.32 -0.69 21.43
CA VAL A 296 24.71 0.14 20.27
C VAL A 296 25.33 1.47 20.69
N LYS A 297 25.03 1.95 21.91
CA LYS A 297 25.60 3.19 22.44
C LYS A 297 27.00 3.00 23.01
N ASP A 298 27.37 1.78 23.37
CA ASP A 298 28.64 1.46 24.04
C ASP A 298 29.40 0.35 23.29
N LEU A 299 29.79 0.66 22.05
CA LEU A 299 30.53 -0.26 21.18
C LEU A 299 31.93 -0.56 21.72
N GLN A 300 32.56 0.36 22.45
CA GLN A 300 33.89 0.18 23.02
C GLN A 300 33.89 -0.88 24.13
N THR A 301 32.89 -0.86 25.03
CA THR A 301 32.75 -1.90 26.04
C THR A 301 32.45 -3.26 25.40
N LEU A 302 31.67 -3.31 24.31
CA LEU A 302 31.44 -4.56 23.58
C LEU A 302 32.73 -5.08 22.92
N ALA A 303 33.53 -4.20 22.32
CA ALA A 303 34.83 -4.55 21.74
C ALA A 303 35.78 -5.10 22.82
N GLY A 304 35.86 -4.46 23.99
CA GLY A 304 36.64 -4.94 25.14
C GLY A 304 36.23 -6.35 25.58
N ARG A 305 34.93 -6.61 25.71
CA ARG A 305 34.40 -7.95 26.05
C ARG A 305 34.71 -9.01 24.98
N LEU A 306 34.73 -8.64 23.70
CA LEU A 306 35.15 -9.56 22.64
C LEU A 306 36.63 -9.93 22.73
N LEU A 307 37.47 -9.02 23.22
CA LEU A 307 38.90 -9.29 23.43
C LEU A 307 39.16 -10.21 24.62
N GLU A 308 38.28 -10.20 25.63
CA GLU A 308 38.33 -11.11 26.79
C GLU A 308 37.97 -12.57 26.40
N LEU A 309 37.30 -12.78 25.27
CA LEU A 309 36.96 -14.12 24.81
C LEU A 309 38.24 -14.93 24.47
N PRO A 310 38.20 -16.26 24.65
CA PRO A 310 39.28 -17.15 24.23
C PRO A 310 39.68 -16.90 22.77
N ALA A 311 40.98 -17.00 22.47
CA ALA A 311 41.49 -16.83 21.11
C ALA A 311 40.81 -17.74 20.08
N THR A 312 40.27 -18.89 20.51
CA THR A 312 39.49 -19.83 19.68
C THR A 312 38.11 -19.31 19.29
N ARG A 313 37.59 -18.28 19.94
CA ARG A 313 36.26 -17.71 19.72
C ARG A 313 36.27 -16.28 19.18
N ARG A 314 37.44 -15.65 19.05
CA ARG A 314 37.61 -14.31 18.48
C ARG A 314 38.51 -14.31 17.25
N CYS A 315 38.31 -13.32 16.39
CA CYS A 315 39.13 -13.03 15.22
C CYS A 315 39.21 -11.50 15.08
N ASP A 316 40.44 -11.00 14.98
CA ASP A 316 40.71 -9.60 14.70
C ASP A 316 40.81 -9.42 13.18
N LEU A 317 39.89 -8.64 12.63
CA LEU A 317 39.79 -8.31 11.21
C LEU A 317 40.15 -6.84 10.96
N SER A 318 40.82 -6.17 11.89
CA SER A 318 41.25 -4.77 11.74
C SER A 318 42.17 -4.55 10.53
N SER A 319 42.96 -5.55 10.15
CA SER A 319 43.82 -5.54 8.96
C SER A 319 43.09 -5.91 7.67
N TRP A 320 41.85 -6.40 7.75
CA TRP A 320 41.08 -6.82 6.59
C TRP A 320 40.61 -5.60 5.80
N ARG A 321 40.89 -5.62 4.50
CA ARG A 321 40.37 -4.64 3.54
C ARG A 321 39.47 -5.41 2.57
N PRO A 322 38.21 -4.98 2.35
CA PRO A 322 37.46 -5.49 1.23
C PRO A 322 38.26 -5.16 -0.03
N GLU A 323 38.67 -6.17 -0.80
CA GLU A 323 39.16 -5.92 -2.15
C GLU A 323 38.03 -5.18 -2.86
N THR A 324 38.34 -3.95 -3.27
CA THR A 324 37.43 -3.13 -4.04
C THR A 324 37.04 -3.92 -5.28
N LEU A 325 35.80 -4.41 -5.32
CA LEU A 325 35.13 -4.71 -6.58
C LEU A 325 35.08 -3.39 -7.33
N SER A 326 36.09 -3.21 -8.19
CA SER A 326 36.09 -2.23 -9.26
C SER A 326 34.99 -2.61 -10.24
N ALA A 327 33.90 -1.85 -10.25
CA ALA A 327 33.07 -1.50 -11.42
C ALA A 327 31.87 -0.66 -10.95
#